data_AF-A0A6G2J4Y2-F1
#
_entry.id   AF-A0A6G2J4Y2-F1
#
_cell.length_a   1.000
_cell.length_b   1.000
_cell.length_c   1.000
_cell.angle_alpha   90.00
_cell.angle_beta   90.00
_cell.angle_gamma   90.00
#
_symmetry.space_group_name_H-M   'P 1'
#
loop_
_entity.id
_entity.type
_entity.pdbx_description
1 polymer ?
#
loop_
_entity_poly.entity_id
_entity_poly.type
_entity_poly.pdbx_seq_one_letter_code
_entity_poly.pdbx_strand_id
1 'polypeptide(L)'
;MIIDIVVQGDLDTVPAQYTFQYDDVFATSVSNTKRLLSNGYRININQTVLLLADMVVNLARDGHNREYIQQRVGSLIRPEQVMIGVPEMTRHLEFKVGTNCTITICRPILYNNKKS
;
A
#
# COMPACT_ATOMS: atom_id res chain seq x y z
N MET A 1 8.15 6.38 -14.26
CA MET A 1 7.71 4.96 -14.26
C MET A 1 6.24 4.92 -13.87
N ILE A 2 5.42 4.11 -14.52
CA ILE A 2 3.99 3.98 -14.18
C ILE A 2 3.81 2.75 -13.28
N ILE A 3 2.93 2.87 -12.30
CA ILE A 3 2.52 1.78 -11.42
C ILE A 3 1.00 1.70 -11.46
N ASP A 4 0.50 0.54 -11.88
CA ASP A 4 -0.93 0.23 -11.83
C ASP A 4 -1.20 -0.71 -10.65
N ILE A 5 -2.27 -0.43 -9.92
CA ILE A 5 -2.62 -1.15 -8.71
C ILE A 5 -4.09 -1.50 -8.77
N VAL A 6 -4.40 -2.77 -8.56
CA VAL A 6 -5.76 -3.24 -8.30
C VAL A 6 -5.88 -3.51 -6.81
N VAL A 7 -6.86 -2.90 -6.17
CA VAL A 7 -7.16 -3.04 -4.75
C VAL A 7 -8.52 -3.70 -4.60
N GLN A 8 -8.54 -4.85 -3.96
CA GLN A 8 -9.75 -5.62 -3.68
C GLN A 8 -9.90 -5.80 -2.17
N GLY A 9 -11.03 -5.34 -1.65
CA GLY A 9 -11.43 -5.56 -0.27
C GLY A 9 -12.05 -6.95 -0.10
N ASP A 10 -13.30 -6.98 0.38
CA ASP A 10 -14.10 -8.20 0.41
C ASP A 10 -14.54 -8.64 -1.00
N LEU A 11 -14.79 -9.93 -1.17
CA LEU A 11 -15.06 -10.56 -2.48
C LEU A 11 -16.31 -10.00 -3.18
N ASP A 12 -17.21 -9.39 -2.42
CA ASP A 12 -18.45 -8.75 -2.86
C ASP A 12 -18.29 -7.25 -3.19
N THR A 13 -17.10 -6.68 -3.01
CA THR A 13 -16.81 -5.28 -3.33
C THR A 13 -16.23 -5.13 -4.74
N VAL A 14 -16.51 -4.00 -5.41
CA VAL A 14 -15.92 -3.70 -6.72
C VAL A 14 -14.44 -3.34 -6.52
N PRO A 15 -13.49 -3.95 -7.25
CA PRO A 15 -12.08 -3.59 -7.15
C PRO A 15 -11.85 -2.13 -7.54
N ALA A 16 -11.05 -1.43 -6.74
CA ALA A 16 -10.58 -0.10 -7.05
C ALA A 16 -9.28 -0.16 -7.85
N GLN A 17 -9.14 0.72 -8.83
CA GLN A 17 -7.93 0.84 -9.64
C GLN A 17 -7.21 2.15 -9.34
N TYR A 18 -5.90 2.08 -9.17
CA TYR A 18 -5.02 3.21 -8.98
C TYR A 18 -3.91 3.19 -10.03
N THR A 19 -3.64 4.33 -10.64
CA THR A 19 -2.49 4.52 -11.52
C THR A 19 -1.67 5.67 -10.98
N PHE A 20 -0.40 5.42 -10.70
CA PHE A 20 0.54 6.43 -10.26
C PHE A 20 1.67 6.60 -11.26
N GLN A 21 2.00 7.86 -11.53
CA GLN A 21 3.25 8.22 -12.19
C GLN A 21 4.30 8.49 -11.12
N TYR A 22 5.40 7.73 -11.14
CA TYR A 22 6.52 7.91 -10.21
C TYR A 22 7.35 9.13 -10.64
N ASP A 23 6.97 10.29 -10.15
CA ASP A 23 7.58 11.61 -10.39
C ASP A 23 7.63 12.46 -9.09
N ASP A 24 7.94 13.75 -9.22
CA ASP A 24 8.05 14.67 -8.08
C ASP A 24 6.72 14.89 -7.34
N VAL A 25 5.58 14.76 -8.03
CA VAL A 25 4.25 14.86 -7.40
C VAL A 25 3.98 13.64 -6.53
N PHE A 26 4.31 12.45 -7.03
CA PHE A 26 4.25 11.22 -6.24
C PHE A 26 5.16 11.31 -5.02
N ALA A 27 6.42 11.68 -5.20
CA ALA A 27 7.39 11.81 -4.11
C ALA A 27 6.94 12.82 -3.04
N THR A 28 6.40 13.96 -3.46
CA THR A 28 5.85 14.99 -2.55
C THR A 28 4.64 14.45 -1.79
N SER A 29 3.74 13.73 -2.46
CA SER A 29 2.55 13.14 -1.84
C SER A 29 2.92 12.07 -0.81
N VAL A 30 3.92 11.24 -1.11
CA VAL A 30 4.48 10.27 -0.17
C VAL A 30 5.06 10.97 1.05
N SER A 31 5.89 12.00 0.85
CA SER A 31 6.48 12.78 1.94
C SER A 31 5.43 13.42 2.85
N ASN A 32 4.39 14.03 2.25
CA ASN A 32 3.26 14.59 2.99
C ASN A 32 2.51 13.52 3.80
N THR A 33 2.31 12.33 3.23
CA THR A 33 1.63 11.23 3.91
C THR A 33 2.47 10.68 5.08
N LYS A 34 3.79 10.52 4.88
CA LYS A 34 4.72 10.15 5.96
C LYS A 34 4.70 11.19 7.09
N ARG A 35 4.59 12.49 6.77
CA ARG A 35 4.46 13.56 7.76
C ARG A 35 3.14 13.50 8.55
N LEU A 36 2.04 13.10 7.91
CA LEU A 36 0.77 12.89 8.63
C LEU A 36 0.93 11.77 9.68
N LEU A 37 1.56 10.66 9.31
CA LEU A 37 1.84 9.56 10.23
C LEU A 37 2.77 9.98 11.38
N SER A 38 3.83 10.75 11.10
CA SER A 38 4.75 11.23 12.14
C SER A 38 4.06 12.15 13.15
N ASN A 39 3.02 12.87 12.71
CA ASN A 39 2.22 13.75 13.56
C ASN A 39 1.08 12.99 14.29
N GLY A 40 1.01 11.67 14.16
CA GLY A 40 0.01 10.84 14.83
C GLY A 40 -1.36 10.82 14.14
N TYR A 41 -1.49 11.37 12.93
CA TYR A 41 -2.74 11.27 12.17
C TYR A 41 -2.92 9.89 11.56
N ARG A 42 -4.18 9.47 11.46
CA ARG A 42 -4.58 8.24 10.78
C ARG A 42 -4.78 8.53 9.29
N ILE A 43 -4.20 7.72 8.42
CA ILE A 43 -4.26 7.92 6.97
C ILE A 43 -5.43 7.16 6.33
N ASN A 44 -5.96 7.69 5.23
CA ASN A 44 -7.06 7.08 4.48
C ASN A 44 -6.58 6.01 3.49
N ILE A 45 -7.51 5.41 2.75
CA ILE A 45 -7.22 4.37 1.75
C ILE A 45 -6.26 4.85 0.65
N ASN A 46 -6.47 6.03 0.08
CA ASN A 46 -5.64 6.54 -1.01
C ASN A 46 -4.19 6.77 -0.55
N GLN A 47 -4.03 7.36 0.63
CA GLN A 47 -2.74 7.56 1.29
C GLN A 47 -2.06 6.24 1.64
N THR A 48 -2.83 5.24 2.06
CA THR A 48 -2.34 3.90 2.36
C THR A 48 -1.79 3.24 1.10
N VAL A 49 -2.58 3.18 0.03
CA VAL A 49 -2.17 2.60 -1.25
C VAL A 49 -0.94 3.32 -1.81
N LEU A 50 -0.88 4.65 -1.68
CA LEU A 50 0.28 5.46 -2.06
C LEU A 50 1.57 5.04 -1.34
N LEU A 51 1.54 4.86 -0.01
CA LEU A 51 2.71 4.43 0.75
C LEU A 51 3.13 3.00 0.44
N LEU A 52 2.17 2.09 0.25
CA LEU A 52 2.46 0.72 -0.16
C LEU A 52 3.11 0.70 -1.55
N ALA A 53 2.62 1.53 -2.48
CA ALA A 53 3.19 1.67 -3.81
C ALA A 53 4.65 2.17 -3.77
N ASP A 54 4.94 3.20 -2.96
CA ASP A 54 6.30 3.72 -2.76
C ASP A 54 7.25 2.61 -2.29
N MET A 55 6.84 1.83 -1.29
CA MET A 55 7.66 0.73 -0.78
C MET A 55 7.87 -0.38 -1.82
N VAL A 56 6.81 -0.83 -2.48
CA VAL A 56 6.89 -1.90 -3.50
C VAL A 56 7.84 -1.48 -4.62
N VAL A 57 7.71 -0.24 -5.10
CA VAL A 57 8.56 0.31 -6.17
C VAL A 57 10.01 0.37 -5.77
N ASN A 58 10.32 0.93 -4.60
CA ASN A 58 11.70 1.07 -4.16
C ASN A 58 12.35 -0.30 -4.00
N LEU A 59 11.68 -1.25 -3.35
CA LEU A 59 12.22 -2.59 -3.17
C LEU A 59 12.37 -3.36 -4.48
N ALA A 60 11.43 -3.21 -5.42
CA ALA A 60 11.54 -3.83 -6.75
C ALA A 60 12.70 -3.24 -7.57
N ARG A 61 12.92 -1.92 -7.48
CA ARG A 61 14.06 -1.24 -8.15
C ARG A 61 15.41 -1.64 -7.55
N ASP A 62 15.44 -1.89 -6.26
CA ASP A 62 16.64 -2.37 -5.55
C ASP A 62 16.91 -3.88 -5.82
N GLY A 63 16.09 -4.53 -6.64
CA GLY A 63 16.29 -5.92 -7.07
C GLY A 63 15.90 -6.96 -6.01
N HIS A 64 15.13 -6.57 -5.00
CA HIS A 64 14.64 -7.53 -4.01
C HIS A 64 13.63 -8.51 -4.62
N ASN A 65 13.64 -9.75 -4.13
CA ASN A 65 12.69 -10.77 -4.56
C ASN A 65 11.28 -10.52 -4.01
N ARG A 66 10.29 -11.23 -4.58
CA ARG A 66 8.87 -11.02 -4.29
C ARG A 66 8.55 -11.32 -2.82
N GLU A 67 9.13 -12.37 -2.27
CA GLU A 67 8.88 -12.82 -0.90
C GLU A 67 9.34 -11.76 0.12
N TYR A 68 10.52 -11.18 -0.10
CA TYR A 68 11.04 -10.11 0.74
C TYR A 68 10.16 -8.85 0.66
N ILE A 69 9.72 -8.49 -0.56
CA ILE A 69 8.81 -7.35 -0.75
C ILE A 69 7.51 -7.58 0.01
N GLN A 70 6.92 -8.77 -0.13
CA GLN A 70 5.68 -9.15 0.56
C GLN A 70 5.80 -9.01 2.07
N GLN A 71 6.88 -9.53 2.65
CA GLN A 71 7.13 -9.45 4.09
C GLN A 71 7.33 -8.01 4.57
N ARG A 72 8.12 -7.21 3.84
CA ARG A 72 8.38 -5.82 4.19
C ARG A 72 7.12 -4.96 4.13
N VAL A 73 6.37 -5.08 3.04
CA VAL A 73 5.14 -4.30 2.83
C VAL A 73 4.09 -4.65 3.90
N GLY A 74 3.94 -5.92 4.25
CA GLY A 74 3.00 -6.36 5.29
C GLY A 74 3.32 -5.89 6.72
N SER A 75 4.48 -5.25 6.93
CA SER A 75 4.88 -4.69 8.22
C SER A 75 5.01 -3.16 8.21
N LEU A 76 4.76 -2.52 7.06
CA LEU A 76 4.97 -1.08 6.90
C LEU A 76 3.99 -0.24 7.73
N ILE A 77 2.72 -0.64 7.75
CA ILE A 77 1.63 0.17 8.31
C ILE A 77 0.89 -0.66 9.35
N ARG A 78 0.79 -0.13 10.57
CA ARG A 78 0.00 -0.74 11.65
C ARG A 78 -1.48 -0.34 11.54
N PRO A 79 -2.43 -1.20 11.97
CA PRO A 79 -3.87 -0.89 11.93
C PRO A 79 -4.26 0.40 12.67
N GLU A 80 -3.53 0.80 13.71
CA GLU A 80 -3.81 2.05 14.44
C GLU A 80 -3.47 3.30 13.60
N GLN A 81 -2.59 3.16 12.60
CA GLN A 81 -2.11 4.26 11.76
C GLN A 81 -3.04 4.56 10.58
N VAL A 82 -4.06 3.75 10.34
CA VAL A 82 -5.03 3.95 9.26
C VAL A 82 -6.41 4.23 9.81
N MET A 83 -7.24 4.89 8.98
CA MET A 83 -8.66 5.10 9.26
C MET A 83 -9.40 3.76 9.31
N ILE A 84 -10.55 3.76 9.98
CA ILE A 84 -11.46 2.60 10.07
C ILE A 84 -11.88 2.17 8.66
N GLY A 85 -11.95 0.86 8.40
CA GLY A 85 -12.33 0.30 7.11
C GLY A 85 -11.15 0.08 6.15
N VAL A 86 -10.00 0.74 6.37
CA VAL A 86 -8.85 0.61 5.48
C VAL A 86 -8.26 -0.82 5.44
N PRO A 87 -8.06 -1.53 6.57
CA PRO A 87 -7.60 -2.92 6.53
C PRO A 87 -8.51 -3.85 5.72
N GLU A 88 -9.83 -3.62 5.78
CA GLU A 88 -10.85 -4.36 5.05
C GLU A 88 -10.79 -4.07 3.55
N MET A 89 -10.66 -2.80 3.19
CA MET A 89 -10.56 -2.36 1.80
C MET A 89 -9.26 -2.79 1.12
N THR A 90 -8.20 -3.09 1.89
CA THR A 90 -6.87 -3.43 1.38
C THR A 90 -6.54 -4.92 1.47
N ARG A 91 -7.53 -5.82 1.58
CA ARG A 91 -7.28 -7.26 1.77
C ARG A 91 -6.42 -7.89 0.68
N HIS A 92 -6.54 -7.46 -0.56
CA HIS A 92 -5.73 -7.95 -1.66
C HIS A 92 -5.31 -6.77 -2.55
N LEU A 93 -4.01 -6.66 -2.81
CA LEU A 93 -3.46 -5.68 -3.73
C LEU A 93 -2.59 -6.38 -4.76
N GLU A 94 -2.80 -6.04 -6.02
CA GLU A 94 -1.92 -6.44 -7.12
C GLU A 94 -1.23 -5.19 -7.66
N PHE A 95 0.10 -5.16 -7.56
CA PHE A 95 0.94 -4.09 -8.08
C PHE A 95 1.58 -4.53 -9.39
N LYS A 96 1.38 -3.77 -10.46
CA LYS A 96 2.08 -3.91 -11.73
C LYS A 96 3.13 -2.81 -11.83
N VAL A 97 4.39 -3.19 -11.64
CA VAL A 97 5.54 -2.29 -11.65
C VAL A 97 6.28 -2.46 -12.98
N GLY A 98 6.06 -1.52 -13.90
CA GLY A 98 6.56 -1.66 -15.27
C GLY A 98 5.89 -2.82 -16.02
N THR A 99 6.57 -3.37 -17.03
CA THR A 99 5.97 -4.31 -17.99
C THR A 99 5.94 -5.78 -17.53
N ASN A 100 6.87 -6.20 -16.68
CA ASN A 100 7.08 -7.64 -16.38
C ASN A 100 7.12 -7.97 -14.87
N CYS A 101 6.80 -7.02 -13.99
CA CYS A 101 6.83 -7.25 -12.54
C CYS A 101 5.43 -7.08 -11.95
N THR A 102 4.83 -8.20 -11.56
CA THR A 102 3.59 -8.21 -10.76
C THR A 102 3.89 -8.71 -9.37
N ILE A 103 3.44 -7.96 -8.36
CA ILE A 103 3.62 -8.26 -6.94
C ILE A 103 2.24 -8.25 -6.29
N THR A 104 1.86 -9.36 -5.66
CA THR A 104 0.58 -9.47 -4.95
C THR A 104 0.83 -9.43 -3.45
N ILE A 105 0.09 -8.57 -2.75
CA ILE A 105 0.14 -8.44 -1.29
C ILE A 105 -1.23 -8.76 -0.73
N CYS A 106 -1.28 -9.72 0.19
CA CYS A 106 -2.52 -10.10 0.88
C CYS A 106 -2.48 -9.63 2.33
N ARG A 107 -3.52 -8.91 2.75
CA ARG A 107 -3.69 -8.36 4.11
C ARG A 107 -2.44 -7.60 4.59
N PRO A 108 -2.04 -6.53 3.88
CA PRO A 108 -0.85 -5.74 4.23
C PRO A 108 -0.93 -5.08 5.59
N ILE A 109 -2.15 -4.90 6.12
CA ILE A 109 -2.41 -4.31 7.43
C ILE A 109 -3.12 -5.38 8.24
N LEU A 110 -2.43 -5.90 9.25
CA LEU A 110 -2.98 -6.92 10.15
C LEU A 110 -4.06 -6.28 11.02
N TYR A 111 -5.17 -7.00 11.24
CA TYR A 111 -6.17 -6.58 12.22
C TYR A 111 -5.61 -6.69 13.63
N ASN A 112 -5.82 -5.65 14.44
CA ASN A 112 -5.60 -5.78 15.88
C ASN A 112 -6.83 -6.46 16.49
N ASN A 113 -6.78 -7.79 16.63
CA ASN A 113 -7.75 -8.56 17.41
C ASN A 113 -7.51 -8.32 18.92
N LYS A 114 -7.71 -7.10 19.40
CA LYS A 114 -8.00 -6.87 20.81
C LYS A 114 -9.52 -6.82 20.97
N LYS A 115 -10.12 -8.00 21.15
CA LYS A 115 -11.37 -8.10 21.91
C LYS A 115 -11.05 -7.56 23.30
N SER A 116 -11.52 -6.34 23.59
CA SER A 116 -11.71 -5.87 24.97
C SER A 116 -13.10 -6.27 25.44
#